data_AF-A0A5S3WKM8-F1
#
_entry.id   AF-A0A5S3WKM8-F1
#
_cell.length_a   1.000
_cell.length_b   1.000
_cell.length_c   1.000
_cell.angle_alpha   90.00
_cell.angle_beta   90.00
_cell.angle_gamma   90.00
#
_symmetry.space_group_name_H-M   'P 1'
#
loop_
_entity.id
_entity.type
_entity.pdbx_description
1 polymer ?
#
loop_
_entity_poly.entity_id
_entity_poly.type
_entity_poly.pdbx_seq_one_letter_code
_entity_poly.pdbx_strand_id
1 'polypeptide(L)'
;MTTAFYKIWHSTIAATLLLACSTVLAAPKIEVTDSRVNGVYLVSISDPDAPATELLTLWLSAAKELCAGTAYRVEPKGHPVVREKRCSDAVKLVQNDLQCLEVDASVFGKVICEQAPPSASG
;
A
#
# COMPACT_ATOMS: atom_id res chain seq x y z
N MET A 1 12.72 -20.16 -71.81
CA MET A 1 13.48 -21.07 -70.93
C MET A 1 14.12 -20.22 -69.83
N THR A 2 14.02 -20.72 -68.58
CA THR A 2 14.75 -20.32 -67.33
C THR A 2 14.52 -18.91 -66.76
N THR A 3 13.61 -18.73 -65.78
CA THR A 3 13.79 -18.72 -64.29
C THR A 3 14.50 -17.47 -63.74
N ALA A 4 13.79 -16.59 -63.01
CA ALA A 4 13.86 -16.34 -61.54
C ALA A 4 15.28 -15.96 -61.03
N PHE A 5 15.51 -14.93 -60.22
CA PHE A 5 15.07 -14.80 -58.83
C PHE A 5 15.19 -13.36 -58.32
N TYR A 6 14.22 -13.01 -57.47
CA TYR A 6 14.03 -11.79 -56.69
C TYR A 6 15.12 -11.67 -55.61
N LYS A 7 15.91 -10.58 -55.60
CA LYS A 7 16.81 -10.24 -54.49
C LYS A 7 16.06 -9.35 -53.51
N ILE A 8 15.44 -9.96 -52.49
CA ILE A 8 14.95 -9.26 -51.30
C ILE A 8 16.17 -8.87 -50.49
N TRP A 9 16.46 -7.58 -50.47
CA TRP A 9 17.49 -7.03 -49.60
C TRP A 9 16.89 -6.90 -48.19
N HIS A 10 17.43 -7.66 -47.26
CA HIS A 10 17.14 -7.55 -45.83
C HIS A 10 17.59 -6.18 -45.32
N SER A 11 16.72 -5.48 -44.57
CA SER A 11 17.13 -4.38 -43.69
C SER A 11 16.21 -4.32 -42.47
N THR A 12 16.62 -5.10 -41.46
CA THR A 12 16.57 -4.80 -40.02
C THR A 12 15.37 -4.01 -39.50
N ILE A 13 14.39 -4.74 -38.96
CA ILE A 13 13.47 -4.23 -37.94
C ILE A 13 14.31 -4.02 -36.68
N ALA A 14 14.57 -2.77 -36.31
CA ALA A 14 15.09 -2.42 -34.99
C ALA A 14 13.98 -2.76 -33.98
N ALA A 15 14.09 -3.94 -33.36
CA ALA A 15 13.26 -4.29 -32.22
C ALA A 15 13.71 -3.42 -31.04
N THR A 16 13.06 -2.27 -30.89
CA THR A 16 13.15 -1.45 -29.69
C THR A 16 12.58 -2.26 -28.54
N LEU A 17 13.45 -2.98 -27.83
CA LEU A 17 13.10 -3.60 -26.55
C LEU A 17 12.74 -2.47 -25.60
N LEU A 18 11.44 -2.22 -25.45
CA LEU A 18 10.90 -1.55 -24.29
C LEU A 18 11.21 -2.45 -23.10
N LEU A 19 12.35 -2.20 -22.43
CA LEU A 19 12.55 -2.62 -21.06
C LEU A 19 11.47 -1.93 -20.24
N ALA A 20 10.31 -2.58 -20.13
CA ALA A 20 9.36 -2.29 -19.08
C ALA A 20 10.07 -2.68 -17.78
N CYS A 21 10.75 -1.70 -17.19
CA CYS A 21 11.16 -1.79 -15.80
C CYS A 21 9.84 -1.83 -15.02
N SER A 22 9.37 -3.04 -14.72
CA SER A 22 8.26 -3.26 -13.80
C SER A 22 8.72 -2.72 -12.46
N THR A 23 8.51 -1.43 -12.22
CA THR A 23 8.57 -0.86 -10.89
C THR A 23 7.44 -1.53 -10.13
N VAL A 24 7.78 -2.61 -9.42
CA VAL A 24 6.93 -3.15 -8.38
C VAL A 24 6.81 -2.03 -7.37
N LEU A 25 5.74 -1.23 -7.46
CA LEU A 25 5.34 -0.36 -6.37
C LEU A 25 5.23 -1.25 -5.14
N ALA A 26 6.01 -0.93 -4.12
CA ALA A 26 5.92 -1.63 -2.86
C ALA A 26 4.48 -1.50 -2.36
N ALA A 27 3.83 -2.62 -2.03
CA ALA A 27 2.47 -2.58 -1.53
C ALA A 27 2.42 -1.90 -0.15
N PRO A 28 1.30 -1.26 0.22
CA PRO A 28 1.13 -0.69 1.54
C PRO A 28 1.41 -1.72 2.64
N LYS A 29 2.16 -1.31 3.65
CA LYS A 29 2.44 -2.14 4.81
C LYS A 29 1.22 -2.11 5.74
N ILE A 30 0.58 -3.25 5.94
CA ILE A 30 -0.56 -3.43 6.85
C ILE A 30 -0.12 -4.21 8.07
N GLU A 31 -0.31 -3.65 9.26
CA GLU A 31 -0.05 -4.28 10.55
C GLU A 31 -1.34 -4.37 11.37
N VAL A 32 -1.67 -5.57 11.83
CA VAL A 32 -2.79 -5.83 12.72
C VAL A 32 -2.28 -6.50 14.00
N THR A 33 -2.55 -5.89 15.14
CA THR A 33 -2.22 -6.44 16.46
C THR A 33 -3.49 -6.74 17.24
N ASP A 34 -3.67 -7.99 17.66
CA ASP A 34 -4.71 -8.37 18.62
C ASP A 34 -4.33 -7.86 20.01
N SER A 35 -5.24 -7.10 20.64
CA SER A 35 -5.00 -6.47 21.94
C SER A 35 -5.12 -7.41 23.15
N ARG A 36 -5.31 -8.73 22.92
CA ARG A 36 -5.62 -9.75 23.93
C ARG A 36 -7.02 -9.65 24.52
N VAL A 37 -7.81 -8.67 24.09
CA VAL A 37 -9.25 -8.56 24.35
C VAL A 37 -9.97 -9.01 23.10
N ASN A 38 -10.83 -10.03 23.24
CA ASN A 38 -11.55 -10.60 22.10
C ASN A 38 -12.33 -9.52 21.33
N GLY A 39 -12.14 -9.48 20.01
CA GLY A 39 -12.76 -8.49 19.13
C GLY A 39 -12.16 -7.09 19.20
N VAL A 40 -10.95 -6.91 19.74
CA VAL A 40 -10.27 -5.60 19.80
C VAL A 40 -8.89 -5.66 19.14
N TYR A 41 -8.72 -4.85 18.09
CA TYR A 41 -7.54 -4.84 17.23
C TYR A 41 -6.94 -3.43 17.12
N LEU A 42 -5.61 -3.35 17.08
CA LEU A 42 -4.89 -2.16 16.63
C LEU A 42 -4.49 -2.38 15.17
N VAL A 43 -4.92 -1.47 14.30
CA VAL A 43 -4.66 -1.53 12.86
C VAL A 43 -3.83 -0.32 12.47
N SER A 44 -2.71 -0.55 11.81
CA SER A 44 -1.82 0.47 11.27
C SER A 44 -1.51 0.17 9.80
N ILE A 45 -1.59 1.18 8.95
CA ILE A 45 -1.25 1.09 7.53
C ILE A 45 -0.32 2.24 7.18
N SER A 46 0.79 1.95 6.50
CA SER A 46 1.75 2.96 6.05
C SER A 46 2.28 2.63 4.66
N ASP A 47 2.50 3.66 3.86
CA ASP A 47 3.12 3.55 2.54
C ASP A 47 3.87 4.86 2.25
N PRO A 48 5.16 4.79 1.86
CA PRO A 48 5.92 5.99 1.52
C PRO A 48 5.40 6.67 0.25
N ASP A 49 4.71 5.99 -0.64
CA ASP A 49 4.34 6.51 -1.97
C ASP A 49 2.83 6.78 -2.12
N ALA A 50 1.98 6.17 -1.28
CA ALA A 50 0.54 6.34 -1.37
C ALA A 50 0.02 7.62 -0.67
N PRO A 51 -1.07 8.24 -1.17
CA PRO A 51 -1.76 9.32 -0.48
C PRO A 51 -2.53 8.80 0.75
N ALA A 52 -2.66 9.61 1.79
CA ALA A 52 -3.32 9.18 3.03
C ALA A 52 -4.81 8.81 2.85
N THR A 53 -5.48 9.36 1.84
CA THR A 53 -6.87 9.02 1.48
C THR A 53 -7.01 7.58 0.97
N GLU A 54 -6.03 7.08 0.21
CA GLU A 54 -5.98 5.69 -0.23
C GLU A 54 -5.72 4.77 0.96
N LEU A 55 -4.78 5.14 1.82
CA LEU A 55 -4.48 4.40 3.05
C LEU A 55 -5.68 4.36 4.00
N LEU A 56 -6.46 5.43 4.08
CA LEU A 56 -7.70 5.46 4.87
C LEU A 56 -8.74 4.47 4.32
N THR A 57 -8.88 4.41 3.01
CA THR A 57 -9.80 3.46 2.35
C THR A 57 -9.39 2.02 2.66
N LEU A 58 -8.10 1.73 2.56
CA LEU A 58 -7.55 0.41 2.89
C LEU A 58 -7.75 0.07 4.38
N TRP A 59 -7.58 1.05 5.27
CA TRP A 59 -7.77 0.88 6.71
C TRP A 59 -9.23 0.55 7.03
N LEU A 60 -10.19 1.26 6.43
CA LEU A 60 -11.62 1.01 6.61
C LEU A 60 -12.02 -0.38 6.09
N SER A 61 -11.43 -0.82 4.98
CA SER A 61 -11.62 -2.18 4.48
C SER A 61 -11.09 -3.21 5.47
N ALA A 62 -9.87 -3.03 5.99
CA ALA A 62 -9.29 -3.94 6.98
C ALA A 62 -10.13 -4.02 8.26
N ALA A 63 -10.62 -2.88 8.76
CA ALA A 63 -11.49 -2.83 9.94
C ALA A 63 -12.80 -3.61 9.73
N LYS A 64 -13.41 -3.48 8.54
CA LYS A 64 -14.63 -4.22 8.19
C LYS A 64 -14.39 -5.73 8.12
N GLU A 65 -13.31 -6.16 7.48
CA GLU A 65 -12.97 -7.57 7.35
C GLU A 65 -12.66 -8.21 8.71
N LEU A 66 -11.95 -7.50 9.60
CA LEU A 66 -11.65 -7.98 10.95
C LEU A 66 -12.91 -8.27 11.78
N CYS A 67 -13.98 -7.51 11.56
CA CYS A 67 -15.25 -7.72 12.23
C CYS A 67 -16.24 -8.55 11.41
N ALA A 68 -15.76 -9.31 10.41
CA ALA A 68 -16.57 -10.16 9.54
C ALA A 68 -17.77 -9.43 8.90
N GLY A 69 -17.59 -8.14 8.57
CA GLY A 69 -18.64 -7.28 8.02
C GLY A 69 -19.72 -6.83 9.01
N THR A 70 -19.61 -7.20 10.29
CA THR A 70 -20.49 -6.71 11.36
C THR A 70 -20.13 -5.27 11.79
N ALA A 71 -20.99 -4.68 12.61
CA ALA A 71 -20.74 -3.34 13.15
C ALA A 71 -19.49 -3.31 14.04
N TYR A 72 -18.75 -2.22 13.95
CA TYR A 72 -17.56 -1.96 14.76
C TYR A 72 -17.52 -0.48 15.16
N ARG A 73 -16.85 -0.21 16.28
CA ARG A 73 -16.53 1.16 16.70
C ARG A 73 -15.03 1.40 16.61
N VAL A 74 -14.67 2.64 16.33
CA VAL A 74 -13.28 3.08 16.28
C VAL A 74 -13.01 4.01 17.45
N GLU A 75 -11.93 3.73 18.19
CA GLU A 75 -11.48 4.59 19.28
C GLU A 75 -10.21 5.36 18.89
N PRO A 76 -9.98 6.56 19.47
CA PRO A 76 -10.76 7.17 20.56
C PRO A 76 -11.95 8.05 20.13
N LYS A 77 -12.03 8.49 18.88
CA LYS A 77 -12.97 9.55 18.43
C LYS A 77 -13.95 9.10 17.34
N GLY A 78 -14.19 7.80 17.19
CA GLY A 78 -15.05 7.27 16.12
C GLY A 78 -14.40 7.21 14.74
N HIS A 79 -13.15 7.64 14.60
CA HIS A 79 -12.39 7.61 13.35
C HIS A 79 -10.92 7.27 13.62
N PRO A 80 -10.21 6.67 12.65
CA PRO A 80 -8.76 6.46 12.77
C PRO A 80 -8.04 7.82 12.74
N VAL A 81 -6.78 7.81 13.16
CA VAL A 81 -5.88 8.93 12.98
C VAL A 81 -5.22 8.80 11.62
N VAL A 82 -5.34 9.85 10.81
CA VAL A 82 -4.75 9.96 9.47
C VAL A 82 -3.56 10.91 9.55
N ARG A 83 -2.42 10.48 9.02
CA ARG A 83 -1.20 11.27 8.91
C ARG A 83 -0.82 11.40 7.44
N GLU A 84 -0.82 12.63 6.96
CA GLU A 84 -0.30 12.97 5.65
C GLU A 84 1.22 12.85 5.61
N LYS A 85 1.76 12.58 4.41
CA LYS A 85 3.19 12.68 4.17
C LYS A 85 3.67 14.10 4.44
N ARG A 86 4.82 14.23 5.12
CA ARG A 86 5.45 15.53 5.40
C ARG A 86 6.95 15.41 5.65
N CYS A 87 7.66 16.51 5.54
CA CYS A 87 9.03 16.60 6.03
C CYS A 87 9.09 16.44 7.56
N SER A 88 9.98 15.57 8.03
CA SER A 88 10.44 15.54 9.42
C SER A 88 11.36 16.73 9.71
N ASP A 89 11.61 16.95 11.00
CA ASP A 89 12.66 17.80 11.55
C ASP A 89 14.10 17.33 11.26
N ALA A 90 14.28 16.08 10.83
CA ALA A 90 15.57 15.53 10.41
C ALA A 90 15.87 15.84 8.93
N VAL A 91 17.15 16.02 8.62
CA VAL A 91 17.66 16.19 7.25
C VAL A 91 18.72 15.14 6.93
N LYS A 92 18.81 14.76 5.66
CA LYS A 92 19.84 13.87 5.10
C LYS A 92 20.60 14.59 3.99
N LEU A 93 21.89 14.32 3.87
CA LEU A 93 22.71 14.79 2.75
C LEU A 93 22.57 13.81 1.58
N VAL A 94 22.04 14.26 0.45
CA VAL A 94 21.87 13.47 -0.77
C VAL A 94 22.42 14.28 -1.93
N GLN A 95 23.44 13.74 -2.62
CA GLN A 95 24.05 14.39 -3.79
C GLN A 95 24.49 15.86 -3.53
N ASN A 96 25.13 16.11 -2.38
CA ASN A 96 25.53 17.44 -1.89
C ASN A 96 24.38 18.41 -1.52
N ASP A 97 23.12 17.99 -1.60
CA ASP A 97 21.96 18.78 -1.17
C ASP A 97 21.40 18.25 0.16
N LEU A 98 20.96 19.18 1.02
CA LEU A 98 20.21 18.85 2.24
C LEU A 98 18.76 18.59 1.86
N GLN A 99 18.29 17.37 2.08
CA GLN A 99 16.90 16.99 1.89
C GLN A 99 16.28 16.66 3.24
N CYS A 100 15.03 17.04 3.46
CA CYS A 100 14.33 16.57 4.65
C CYS A 100 14.15 15.04 4.59
N LEU A 101 14.12 14.41 5.75
CA LEU A 101 13.64 13.04 5.85
C LEU A 101 12.12 13.06 5.70
N GLU A 102 11.57 12.31 4.75
CA GLU A 102 10.12 12.20 4.62
C GLU A 102 9.56 11.29 5.72
N VAL A 103 8.44 11.71 6.30
CA VAL A 103 7.59 10.87 7.14
C VAL A 103 6.50 10.30 6.24
N ASP A 104 6.41 8.98 6.21
CA ASP A 104 5.42 8.26 5.40
C ASP A 104 3.98 8.66 5.77
N ALA A 105 3.12 8.65 4.76
CA ALA A 105 1.69 8.70 5.01
C ALA A 105 1.28 7.45 5.78
N SER A 106 0.37 7.61 6.74
CA SER A 106 -0.10 6.48 7.55
C SER A 106 -1.48 6.69 8.13
N VAL A 107 -2.19 5.60 8.36
CA VAL A 107 -3.48 5.57 9.04
C VAL A 107 -3.44 4.53 10.15
N PHE A 108 -3.80 4.93 11.37
CA PHE A 108 -3.80 4.03 12.51
C PHE A 108 -5.04 4.21 13.38
N GLY A 109 -5.53 3.15 14.00
CA GLY A 109 -6.68 3.21 14.88
C GLY A 109 -6.94 1.91 15.64
N LYS A 110 -7.76 2.00 16.69
CA LYS A 110 -8.25 0.83 17.42
C LYS A 110 -9.65 0.47 16.92
N VAL A 111 -9.79 -0.75 16.42
CA VAL A 111 -11.06 -1.34 15.98
C VAL A 111 -11.61 -2.19 17.12
N ILE A 112 -12.88 -2.00 17.45
CA ILE A 112 -13.60 -2.84 18.41
C ILE A 112 -14.84 -3.39 17.71
N CYS A 113 -14.87 -4.69 17.45
CA CYS A 113 -16.02 -5.37 16.90
C CYS A 113 -17.13 -5.45 17.94
N GLU A 114 -18.38 -5.14 17.55
CA GLU A 114 -19.52 -5.23 18.47
C GLU A 114 -19.93 -6.67 18.75
N GLN A 115 -19.65 -7.56 17.80
CA GLN A 115 -19.77 -9.01 17.96
C GLN A 115 -18.38 -9.61 17.77
N ALA A 116 -17.94 -10.41 18.72
CA ALA A 116 -16.70 -11.16 18.53
C ALA A 116 -16.88 -12.10 17.33
N PRO A 117 -15.88 -12.21 16.43
CA PRO A 117 -15.93 -13.20 15.37
C PRO A 117 -16.18 -14.59 16.00
N PRO A 118 -16.96 -15.47 15.34
CA PRO A 118 -17.25 -16.78 15.90
C PRO A 118 -15.93 -17.48 16.20
N SER A 119 -15.75 -17.90 17.46
CA SER A 119 -14.63 -18.75 17.84
C SER A 119 -14.62 -19.91 16.87
N ALA A 120 -13.51 -20.15 16.16
CA ALA A 120 -13.38 -21.33 15.34
C ALA A 120 -13.56 -22.53 16.27
N SER A 121 -14.74 -23.15 16.23
CA SER A 121 -15.05 -24.38 16.94
C SER A 121 -14.15 -25.46 16.37
N GLY A 122 -13.22 -25.94 17.20
CA GLY A 122 -12.39 -27.11 16.92
C GLY A 122 -13.18 -28.41 16.98
#